data_AF-A0A9P5PMZ4-F1
#
_entry.id   AF-A0A9P5PMZ4-F1
#
_cell.length_a   1.000
_cell.length_b   1.000
_cell.length_c   1.000
_cell.angle_alpha   90.00
_cell.angle_beta   90.00
_cell.angle_gamma   90.00
#
_symmetry.space_group_name_H-M   'P 1'
#
loop_
_entity.id
_entity.type
_entity.pdbx_description
1 polymer ?
#
loop_
_entity_poly.entity_id
_entity_poly.type
_entity_poly.pdbx_seq_one_letter_code
_entity_poly.pdbx_strand_id
1 'polypeptide(L)'
;SNKEPFEYWSSIWPQNSKTITPCQALAHIALNFLAAPAASTNVEHLFLKSGLIISKKCHNLTPDHIRQSMVLGNWLTVPGLVPVSDI
;
A
#
# COMPACT_ATOMS: atom_id res chain seq x y z
N SER A 1 -7.59 -27.89 -2.46
CA SER A 1 -6.53 -26.92 -2.79
C SER A 1 -6.84 -25.65 -2.02
N ASN A 2 -6.06 -25.34 -0.97
CA ASN A 2 -6.29 -24.17 -0.14
C ASN A 2 -5.91 -22.93 -0.96
N LYS A 3 -6.88 -22.24 -1.54
CA LYS A 3 -6.65 -20.91 -2.10
C LYS A 3 -6.27 -19.98 -0.95
N GLU A 4 -5.26 -19.14 -1.16
CA GLU A 4 -4.89 -18.10 -0.21
C GLU A 4 -6.14 -17.24 0.09
N PRO A 5 -6.44 -16.91 1.35
CA PRO A 5 -7.70 -16.25 1.72
C PRO A 5 -7.98 -14.98 0.91
N PHE A 6 -6.94 -14.23 0.58
CA PHE A 6 -7.04 -13.03 -0.25
C PHE A 6 -7.55 -13.33 -1.66
N GLU A 7 -6.99 -14.34 -2.34
CA GLU A 7 -7.41 -14.75 -3.69
C GLU A 7 -8.85 -15.24 -3.73
N TYR A 8 -9.27 -15.97 -2.68
CA TYR A 8 -10.65 -16.43 -2.56
C TYR A 8 -11.64 -15.24 -2.51
N TRP A 9 -11.42 -14.29 -1.60
CA TRP A 9 -12.31 -13.13 -1.48
C TRP A 9 -12.23 -12.18 -2.68
N SER A 10 -11.06 -12.06 -3.33
CA SER A 10 -10.92 -11.30 -4.57
C SER A 10 -11.75 -11.89 -5.72
N SER A 11 -11.94 -13.22 -5.77
CA SER A 11 -12.78 -13.85 -6.81
C SER A 11 -14.27 -13.56 -6.67
N ILE A 12 -14.72 -13.20 -5.47
CA ILE A 12 -16.13 -12.89 -5.15
C ILE A 12 -16.42 -11.39 -5.38
N TRP A 13 -15.38 -10.56 -5.44
CA TRP A 13 -15.50 -9.12 -5.61
C TRP A 13 -15.96 -8.76 -7.04
N PRO A 14 -17.05 -7.98 -7.21
CA PRO A 14 -17.53 -7.62 -8.53
C PRO A 14 -16.62 -6.56 -9.14
N GLN A 15 -16.08 -6.84 -10.32
CA GLN A 15 -15.28 -5.85 -11.02
C GLN A 15 -16.13 -4.69 -11.58
N ASN A 16 -17.44 -4.88 -11.83
CA ASN A 16 -18.31 -3.86 -12.45
C ASN A 16 -19.83 -4.07 -12.19
N SER A 17 -20.27 -4.26 -10.94
CA SER A 17 -21.71 -4.42 -10.62
C SER A 17 -22.33 -3.12 -10.10
N LYS A 18 -23.50 -2.73 -10.63
CA LYS A 18 -24.29 -1.57 -10.14
C LYS A 18 -24.99 -1.82 -8.80
N THR A 19 -25.12 -3.08 -8.40
CA THR A 19 -25.79 -3.50 -7.16
C THR A 19 -24.86 -4.42 -6.37
N ILE A 20 -24.60 -4.07 -5.11
CA ILE A 20 -23.77 -4.86 -4.19
C ILE A 20 -24.65 -5.90 -3.50
N THR A 21 -24.34 -7.18 -3.70
CA THR A 21 -25.00 -8.26 -2.95
C THR A 21 -24.40 -8.36 -1.53
N PRO A 22 -25.13 -8.95 -0.55
CA PRO A 22 -24.59 -9.15 0.79
C PRO A 22 -23.25 -9.93 0.82
N CYS A 23 -23.09 -10.88 -0.10
CA CYS A 23 -21.85 -11.66 -0.23
C CYS A 23 -20.68 -10.79 -0.72
N GLN A 24 -20.94 -9.84 -1.61
CA GLN A 24 -19.95 -8.89 -2.09
C GLN A 24 -19.57 -7.87 -1.01
N ALA A 25 -20.54 -7.40 -0.21
CA ALA A 25 -20.27 -6.55 0.94
C ALA A 25 -19.36 -7.26 1.96
N LEU A 26 -19.62 -8.55 2.22
CA LEU A 26 -18.76 -9.37 3.09
C LEU A 26 -17.36 -9.56 2.50
N ALA A 27 -17.26 -9.82 1.19
CA ALA A 27 -15.97 -9.93 0.51
C ALA A 27 -15.16 -8.63 0.61
N HIS A 28 -15.81 -7.46 0.53
CA HIS A 28 -15.14 -6.17 0.75
C HIS A 28 -14.52 -6.08 2.15
N ILE A 29 -15.30 -6.42 3.17
CA ILE A 29 -14.86 -6.34 4.57
C ILE A 29 -13.70 -7.31 4.80
N ALA A 30 -13.81 -8.53 4.29
CA ALA A 30 -12.75 -9.53 4.38
C ALA A 30 -11.46 -9.07 3.70
N LEU A 31 -11.54 -8.51 2.49
CA LEU A 31 -10.37 -7.97 1.78
C LEU A 31 -9.74 -6.80 2.53
N ASN A 32 -10.54 -5.86 3.05
CA ASN A 32 -10.03 -4.75 3.84
C ASN A 32 -9.35 -5.22 5.13
N PHE A 33 -9.92 -6.22 5.79
CA PHE A 33 -9.32 -6.82 6.99
C PHE A 33 -8.01 -7.54 6.67
N LEU A 34 -7.97 -8.33 5.59
CA LEU A 34 -6.76 -9.05 5.17
C LEU A 34 -5.67 -8.15 4.60
N ALA A 35 -6.01 -6.99 4.03
CA ALA A 35 -5.05 -6.01 3.52
C ALA A 35 -4.37 -5.22 4.64
N ALA A 36 -4.97 -5.17 5.84
CA ALA A 36 -4.36 -4.52 6.98
C ALA A 36 -3.11 -5.31 7.43
N PRO A 37 -1.92 -4.69 7.45
CA PRO A 37 -0.72 -5.36 7.94
C PRO A 37 -0.89 -5.80 9.39
N ALA A 38 -0.56 -7.06 9.69
CA ALA A 38 -0.61 -7.58 11.06
C ALA A 38 0.41 -6.92 12.01
N ALA A 39 1.43 -6.24 11.46
CA ALA A 39 2.48 -5.58 12.23
C ALA A 39 2.83 -4.20 11.65
N SER A 40 3.24 -3.26 12.52
CA SER A 40 3.80 -1.96 12.15
C SER A 40 5.19 -2.08 11.49
N THR A 41 5.77 -3.27 11.44
CA THR A 41 7.13 -3.48 10.94
C THR A 41 7.33 -3.00 9.51
N ASN A 42 6.31 -3.05 8.65
CA ASN A 42 6.40 -2.54 7.28
C ASN A 42 6.59 -1.00 7.24
N VAL A 43 5.88 -0.27 8.10
CA VAL A 43 6.06 1.19 8.22
C VAL A 43 7.35 1.53 8.96
N GLU A 44 7.73 0.78 9.99
CA GLU A 44 9.02 0.95 10.69
C GLU A 44 10.21 0.72 9.76
N HIS A 45 10.16 -0.27 8.87
CA HIS A 45 11.20 -0.53 7.88
C HIS A 45 11.33 0.61 6.88
N LEU A 46 10.21 1.23 6.49
CA LEU A 46 10.22 2.45 5.67
C LEU A 46 10.90 3.60 6.42
N PHE A 47 10.58 3.80 7.70
CA PHE A 47 11.22 4.80 8.55
C PHE A 47 12.73 4.56 8.69
N LEU A 48 13.14 3.32 8.93
CA LEU A 48 14.55 2.94 9.03
C LEU A 48 15.32 3.27 7.74
N LYS A 49 14.77 2.88 6.58
CA LYS A 49 15.35 3.20 5.26
C LYS A 49 15.43 4.70 5.01
N SER A 50 14.43 5.44 5.46
CA SER A 50 14.38 6.91 5.33
C SER A 50 15.19 7.66 6.39
N GLY A 51 15.72 6.97 7.41
CA GLY A 51 16.39 7.59 8.55
C GLY A 51 17.58 8.48 8.13
N LEU A 52 18.23 8.15 7.02
CA LEU A 52 19.29 9.00 6.46
C LEU A 52 18.77 10.34 5.94
N ILE A 53 17.57 10.37 5.34
CA ILE A 53 16.91 11.59 4.84
C ILE A 53 16.38 12.40 6.03
N ILE A 54 15.72 11.75 6.98
CA ILE A 54 15.11 12.39 8.14
C ILE A 54 16.20 12.96 9.05
N SER A 55 17.21 12.18 9.45
CA SER A 55 18.19 12.62 10.45
C SER A 55 19.28 13.54 9.89
N LYS A 56 19.72 13.38 8.63
CA LYS A 56 20.80 14.22 8.07
C LYS A 56 20.30 15.42 7.26
N LYS A 57 19.06 15.43 6.77
CA LYS A 57 18.52 16.54 5.97
C LYS A 57 17.30 17.22 6.59
N CYS A 58 16.88 16.87 7.81
CA CYS A 58 15.76 17.54 8.50
C CYS A 58 15.89 19.07 8.55
N HIS A 59 17.12 19.59 8.69
CA HIS A 59 17.39 21.02 8.72
C HIS A 59 17.04 21.75 7.41
N ASN A 60 17.02 21.03 6.29
CA ASN A 60 16.84 21.59 4.94
C ASN A 60 15.57 21.10 4.23
N LEU A 61 14.83 20.15 4.82
CA LEU A 61 13.64 19.56 4.22
C LEU A 61 12.46 19.71 5.18
N THR A 62 11.38 20.28 4.65
CA THR A 62 10.12 20.32 5.41
C THR A 62 9.53 18.92 5.54
N PRO A 63 8.66 18.68 6.54
CA PRO A 63 7.96 17.40 6.70
C PRO A 63 7.24 16.93 5.42
N ASP A 64 6.72 17.85 4.62
CA ASP A 64 6.08 17.54 3.33
C ASP A 64 7.06 16.93 2.32
N HIS A 65 8.28 17.48 2.20
CA HIS A 65 9.30 16.93 1.31
C HIS A 65 9.74 15.53 1.75
N ILE A 66 9.83 15.28 3.06
CA ILE A 66 10.14 13.96 3.61
C ILE A 66 9.04 12.97 3.24
N ARG A 67 7.77 13.36 3.44
CA ARG A 67 6.60 12.53 3.07
C ARG A 67 6.57 12.23 1.58
N GLN A 68 6.76 13.23 0.72
CA GLN A 68 6.81 13.04 -0.74
C GLN A 68 7.93 12.08 -1.15
N SER A 69 9.13 12.25 -0.58
CA SER A 69 10.27 11.37 -0.87
C SER A 69 10.01 9.93 -0.44
N MET A 70 9.35 9.73 0.71
CA MET A 70 8.95 8.40 1.18
C MET A 70 7.92 7.75 0.26
N VAL A 71 6.87 8.48 -0.13
CA VAL A 71 5.82 7.97 -1.00
C VAL A 71 6.38 7.62 -2.38
N LEU A 72 7.16 8.52 -2.98
CA LEU A 72 7.81 8.30 -4.27
C LEU A 72 8.79 7.12 -4.19
N GLY A 73 9.62 7.08 -3.15
CA GLY A 73 10.55 5.98 -2.93
C GLY A 73 9.84 4.63 -2.81
N ASN A 74 8.69 4.57 -2.13
CA ASN A 74 7.88 3.35 -2.06
C ASN A 74 7.27 3.00 -3.44
N TRP A 75 6.77 3.98 -4.18
CA TRP A 75 6.17 3.73 -5.50
C TRP A 75 7.20 3.22 -6.52
N LEU A 76 8.41 3.73 -6.50
CA LEU A 76 9.52 3.27 -7.34
C LEU A 76 9.92 1.81 -7.08
N THR A 77 9.54 1.23 -5.92
CA THR A 77 9.77 -0.20 -5.66
C THR A 77 8.73 -1.12 -6.31
N VAL A 78 7.62 -0.58 -6.81
CA VAL A 78 6.56 -1.34 -7.48
C VAL A 78 6.74 -1.23 -9.00
N PRO A 79 7.12 -2.31 -9.70
CA PRO A 79 7.34 -2.28 -11.14
C PRO A 79 6.09 -1.83 -11.90
N GLY A 80 6.26 -0.87 -12.82
CA GLY A 80 5.16 -0.37 -13.67
C GLY A 80 4.21 0.63 -13.00
N LEU A 81 4.44 1.01 -11.74
CA LEU A 81 3.61 1.99 -11.05
C LEU A 81 3.96 3.44 -11.41
N VAL A 82 5.24 3.73 -11.65
CA VAL A 82 5.72 5.05 -12.09
C VAL A 82 6.25 4.90 -13.53
N PRO A 83 5.72 5.66 -14.50
CA PRO A 83 6.26 5.67 -15.86
C PRO A 83 7.70 6.16 -15.85
N VAL A 84 8.61 5.46 -16.54
CA VAL A 84 10.03 5.84 -16.61
C VAL A 84 10.22 7.21 -17.29
N SER A 85 9.27 7.65 -18.11
CA SER A 85 9.26 8.98 -18.72
C SER A 85 9.08 10.13 -17.73
N ASP A 86 8.55 9.83 -16.54
CA ASP A 86 8.14 10.82 -15.54
C ASP A 86 9.13 10.92 -14.37
N ILE A 87 10.22 10.12 -14.42
CA ILE A 87 11.34 10.11 -13.47
C ILE A 87 12.47 10.96 -14.05
#